data_AF-A0A1W9HF56-F1
#
_entry.id   AF-A0A1W9HF56-F1
#
_cell.length_a   1.000
_cell.length_b   1.000
_cell.length_c   1.000
_cell.angle_alpha   90.00
_cell.angle_beta   90.00
_cell.angle_gamma   90.00
#
_symmetry.space_group_name_H-M   'P 1'
#
loop_
_entity.id
_entity.type
_entity.pdbx_description
1 polymer ?
#
loop_
_entity_poly.entity_id
_entity_poly.type
_entity_poly.pdbx_seq_one_letter_code
_entity_poly.pdbx_strand_id
1 'polypeptide(L)'
;MSKPNLKVRAIVDALIGRLDCTQKVVCSFLGITETALSISMDRQIAEISDNKVGKRLVSLLYIVETLARDQSLTSGIIKKVLVSPFYRQEDGSYLDVVSAIHMGTIQNDLLTPIADAALKHLRKSYEEEKRPIENGLYNLSRQA
;
A
#
# COMPACT_ATOMS: atom_id res chain seq x y z
N MET A 1 -15.41 -24.20 12.01
CA MET A 1 -15.19 -23.74 10.62
C MET A 1 -13.74 -24.04 10.26
N SER A 2 -13.49 -24.88 9.26
CA SER A 2 -12.13 -25.16 8.78
C SER A 2 -11.52 -23.87 8.24
N LYS A 3 -10.41 -23.41 8.81
CA LYS A 3 -9.67 -22.26 8.25
C LYS A 3 -9.32 -22.60 6.79
N PRO A 4 -9.60 -21.70 5.82
CA PRO A 4 -9.26 -21.96 4.42
C PRO A 4 -7.76 -22.23 4.29
N ASN A 5 -7.40 -23.29 3.55
CA ASN A 5 -6.01 -23.68 3.23
C ASN A 5 -5.40 -22.70 2.21
N LEU A 6 -5.30 -21.42 2.56
CA LEU A 6 -4.72 -20.41 1.69
C LEU A 6 -3.20 -20.41 1.85
N LYS A 7 -2.47 -20.65 0.75
CA LYS A 7 -1.00 -20.56 0.73
C LYS A 7 -0.55 -19.11 0.69
N VAL A 8 0.61 -18.82 1.28
CA VAL A 8 1.27 -17.50 1.23
C VAL A 8 1.47 -17.04 -0.20
N ARG A 9 1.88 -17.94 -1.10
CA ARG A 9 2.02 -17.67 -2.54
C ARG A 9 0.79 -17.01 -3.16
N ALA A 10 -0.41 -17.53 -2.87
CA ALA A 10 -1.64 -16.99 -3.46
C ALA A 10 -1.88 -15.53 -3.04
N ILE A 11 -1.51 -15.17 -1.81
CA ILE A 11 -1.61 -13.78 -1.32
C ILE A 11 -0.58 -12.89 -2.02
N VAL A 12 0.67 -13.36 -2.14
CA VAL A 12 1.74 -12.62 -2.81
C VAL A 12 1.41 -12.39 -4.28
N ASP A 13 0.91 -13.41 -4.98
CA ASP A 13 0.50 -13.31 -6.39
C ASP A 13 -0.67 -12.33 -6.55
N ALA A 14 -1.65 -12.35 -5.64
CA ALA A 14 -2.75 -11.38 -5.64
C ALA A 14 -2.27 -9.94 -5.42
N LEU A 15 -1.31 -9.73 -4.52
CA LEU A 15 -0.69 -8.42 -4.29
C LEU A 15 0.08 -7.95 -5.53
N ILE A 16 0.88 -8.82 -6.14
CA ILE A 16 1.60 -8.56 -7.38
C ILE A 16 0.63 -8.15 -8.50
N GLY A 17 -0.46 -8.90 -8.68
CA GLY A 17 -1.45 -8.62 -9.72
C GLY A 17 -2.18 -7.29 -9.49
N ARG A 18 -2.56 -6.97 -8.25
CA ARG A 18 -3.28 -5.72 -7.92
C ARG A 18 -2.38 -4.49 -7.98
N LEU A 19 -1.13 -4.63 -7.55
CA LEU A 19 -0.18 -3.52 -7.50
C LEU A 19 0.63 -3.38 -8.77
N ASP A 20 0.51 -4.32 -9.72
CA ASP A 20 1.28 -4.40 -10.95
C ASP A 20 2.77 -4.16 -10.65
N CYS A 21 3.36 -5.08 -9.90
CA CYS A 21 4.71 -4.95 -9.37
C CYS A 21 5.42 -6.30 -9.22
N THR A 22 6.70 -6.28 -8.84
CA THR A 22 7.48 -7.50 -8.64
C THR A 22 7.41 -7.99 -7.19
N GLN A 23 7.76 -9.25 -6.95
CA GLN A 23 7.91 -9.80 -5.59
C GLN A 23 8.87 -8.96 -4.74
N LYS A 24 9.94 -8.41 -5.34
CA LYS A 24 10.88 -7.51 -4.67
C LYS A 24 10.20 -6.26 -4.09
N VAL A 25 9.26 -5.68 -4.81
CA VAL A 25 8.48 -4.52 -4.33
C VAL A 25 7.57 -4.93 -3.18
N VAL A 26 6.90 -6.09 -3.26
CA VAL A 26 6.10 -6.62 -2.15
C VAL A 26 6.98 -6.84 -0.91
N CYS A 27 8.16 -7.44 -1.05
CA CYS A 27 9.12 -7.60 0.04
C CYS A 27 9.52 -6.26 0.69
N SER A 28 9.71 -5.21 -0.12
CA SER A 28 9.99 -3.86 0.37
C SER A 28 8.82 -3.30 1.19
N PHE A 29 7.58 -3.43 0.72
CA PHE A 29 6.39 -3.02 1.49
C PHE A 29 6.22 -3.81 2.78
N LEU A 30 6.63 -5.07 2.81
CA LEU A 30 6.61 -5.90 4.01
C LEU A 30 7.82 -5.69 4.92
N GLY A 31 8.87 -4.99 4.46
CA GLY A 31 10.11 -4.79 5.22
C GLY A 31 10.80 -6.11 5.57
N ILE A 32 10.85 -7.03 4.60
CA ILE A 32 11.49 -8.36 4.71
C ILE A 32 12.35 -8.64 3.48
N THR A 33 13.24 -9.62 3.58
CA THR A 33 14.06 -10.06 2.45
C THR A 33 13.28 -11.02 1.54
N GLU A 34 13.66 -11.09 0.26
CA GLU A 34 13.10 -12.07 -0.69
C GLU A 34 13.31 -13.52 -0.20
N THR A 35 14.45 -13.81 0.42
CA THR A 35 14.73 -15.13 1.01
C THR A 35 13.73 -15.49 2.11
N ALA A 36 13.42 -14.56 3.03
CA ALA A 36 12.47 -14.79 4.11
C ALA A 36 11.04 -15.04 3.57
N LEU A 37 10.67 -14.32 2.52
CA LEU A 37 9.38 -14.54 1.85
C LEU A 37 9.35 -15.90 1.15
N SER A 38 10.39 -16.24 0.38
CA SER A 38 10.51 -17.50 -0.36
C SER A 38 10.38 -18.73 0.53
N ILE A 39 11.02 -18.73 1.72
CA ILE A 39 10.89 -19.81 2.72
C ILE A 39 9.43 -20.00 3.18
N SER A 40 8.63 -18.93 3.13
CA SER A 40 7.23 -18.94 3.58
C SER A 40 6.23 -19.24 2.47
N MET A 41 6.62 -19.20 1.18
CA MET A 41 5.69 -19.22 0.03
C MET A 41 4.78 -20.46 -0.01
N ASP A 42 5.32 -21.63 0.34
CA ASP A 42 4.58 -22.89 0.26
C ASP A 42 3.82 -23.23 1.55
N ARG A 43 4.02 -22.44 2.62
CA ARG A 43 3.32 -22.58 3.89
C ARG A 43 1.89 -22.05 3.81
N GLN A 44 1.04 -22.52 4.70
CA GLN A 44 -0.30 -21.96 4.85
C GLN A 44 -0.25 -20.65 5.63
N ILE A 45 -1.09 -19.69 5.26
CA ILE A 45 -1.17 -18.41 5.98
C ILE A 45 -1.54 -18.61 7.46
N ALA A 46 -2.37 -19.61 7.76
CA ALA A 46 -2.79 -19.96 9.12
C ALA A 46 -1.63 -20.44 10.01
N GLU A 47 -0.54 -20.95 9.43
CA GLU A 47 0.66 -21.39 10.17
C GLU A 47 1.62 -20.25 10.47
N ILE A 48 1.51 -19.13 9.74
CA ILE A 48 2.42 -17.99 9.86
C ILE A 48 1.72 -16.72 10.33
N SER A 49 0.39 -16.74 10.49
CA SER A 49 -0.43 -15.56 10.82
C SER A 49 0.03 -14.85 12.09
N ASP A 50 0.62 -15.59 13.02
CA ASP A 50 1.05 -15.05 14.31
C ASP A 50 2.48 -14.51 14.28
N ASN A 51 3.27 -14.84 13.24
CA ASN A 51 4.61 -14.34 13.06
C ASN A 51 4.65 -13.01 12.28
N LYS A 52 5.82 -12.35 12.30
CA LYS A 52 6.02 -11.03 11.69
C LYS A 52 5.71 -10.99 10.20
N VAL A 53 6.04 -12.05 9.44
CA VAL A 53 5.76 -12.13 8.00
C VAL A 53 4.27 -12.23 7.75
N GLY A 54 3.58 -13.15 8.43
CA GLY A 54 2.15 -13.37 8.24
C GLY A 54 1.33 -12.15 8.62
N LYS A 55 1.62 -11.52 9.77
CA LYS A 55 0.93 -10.28 10.19
C LYS A 55 1.05 -9.18 9.14
N ARG A 56 2.27 -8.87 8.72
CA ARG A 56 2.53 -7.80 7.74
C ARG A 56 1.90 -8.11 6.38
N LEU A 57 1.93 -9.37 5.95
CA LEU A 57 1.33 -9.81 4.69
C LEU A 57 -0.18 -9.64 4.70
N VAL A 58 -0.84 -10.02 5.79
CA VAL A 58 -2.30 -9.85 5.95
C VAL A 58 -2.66 -8.37 6.05
N SER A 59 -1.88 -7.55 6.78
CA SER A 59 -2.08 -6.10 6.84
C SER A 59 -1.96 -5.44 5.48
N LEU A 60 -0.95 -5.81 4.69
CA LEU A 60 -0.77 -5.29 3.33
C LEU A 60 -1.91 -5.75 2.40
N LEU A 61 -2.33 -7.02 2.48
CA LEU A 61 -3.47 -7.52 1.71
C LEU A 61 -4.74 -6.74 2.05
N TYR A 62 -5.04 -6.58 3.34
CA TYR A 62 -6.21 -5.86 3.83
C TYR A 62 -6.31 -4.44 3.26
N ILE A 63 -5.21 -3.67 3.34
CA ILE A 63 -5.25 -2.27 2.89
C ILE A 63 -5.32 -2.18 1.36
N VAL A 64 -4.63 -3.06 0.64
CA VAL A 64 -4.67 -3.10 -0.83
C VAL A 64 -6.07 -3.49 -1.32
N GLU A 65 -6.71 -4.48 -0.69
CA GLU A 65 -8.09 -4.85 -1.02
C GLU A 65 -9.09 -3.75 -0.68
N THR A 66 -8.84 -2.99 0.39
CA THR A 66 -9.68 -1.84 0.76
C THR A 66 -9.58 -0.75 -0.29
N LEU A 67 -8.36 -0.36 -0.70
CA LEU A 67 -8.14 0.67 -1.72
C LEU A 67 -8.64 0.23 -3.10
N ALA A 68 -8.51 -1.06 -3.45
CA ALA A 68 -8.97 -1.59 -4.73
C ALA A 68 -10.51 -1.57 -4.90
N ARG A 69 -11.28 -1.30 -3.83
CA ARG A 69 -12.73 -1.05 -3.95
C ARG A 69 -13.03 0.25 -4.69
N ASP A 70 -12.11 1.21 -4.65
CA ASP A 70 -12.23 2.45 -5.41
C ASP A 70 -11.69 2.25 -6.84
N GLN A 71 -12.62 2.06 -7.78
CA GLN A 71 -12.30 1.79 -9.19
C GLN A 71 -11.62 2.97 -9.90
N SER A 72 -11.57 4.17 -9.29
CA SER A 72 -10.82 5.30 -9.85
C SER A 72 -9.31 5.19 -9.60
N LEU A 73 -8.86 4.28 -8.72
CA LEU A 73 -7.45 4.17 -8.33
C LEU A 73 -6.73 3.17 -9.24
N THR A 74 -5.71 3.65 -9.94
CA THR A 74 -4.78 2.77 -10.65
C THR A 74 -3.78 2.13 -9.68
N SER A 75 -3.17 1.03 -10.07
CA SER A 75 -2.10 0.36 -9.31
C SER A 75 -0.97 1.32 -8.90
N GLY A 76 -0.62 2.26 -9.78
CA GLY A 76 0.36 3.32 -9.51
C GLY A 76 -0.06 4.26 -8.38
N ILE A 77 -1.34 4.66 -8.35
CA ILE A 77 -1.87 5.51 -7.26
C ILE A 77 -1.94 4.73 -5.95
N ILE A 78 -2.37 3.47 -5.97
CA ILE A 78 -2.38 2.63 -4.77
C ILE A 78 -0.95 2.52 -4.20
N LYS A 79 0.04 2.21 -5.03
CA LYS A 79 1.46 2.19 -4.59
C LYS A 79 1.89 3.51 -3.99
N LYS A 80 1.51 4.65 -4.59
CA LYS A 80 1.83 5.99 -4.07
C LYS A 80 1.17 6.23 -2.71
N VAL A 81 -0.10 5.85 -2.53
CA VAL A 81 -0.82 5.95 -1.25
C VAL A 81 -0.09 5.18 -0.15
N LEU A 82 0.37 3.95 -0.44
CA LEU A 82 1.04 3.10 0.56
C LEU A 82 2.30 3.73 1.17
N VAL A 83 3.02 4.55 0.41
CA VAL A 83 4.32 5.12 0.81
C VAL A 83 4.28 6.63 1.07
N SER A 84 3.10 7.26 1.03
CA SER A 84 2.97 8.70 1.19
C SER A 84 2.70 9.08 2.66
N PRO A 85 3.64 9.78 3.34
CA PRO A 85 3.52 10.06 4.76
C PRO A 85 2.67 11.30 5.00
N PHE A 86 1.34 11.15 4.97
CA PHE A 86 0.40 12.25 5.16
C PHE A 86 -0.44 12.12 6.44
N TYR A 87 -0.32 11.01 7.16
CA TYR A 87 -0.98 10.84 8.45
C TYR A 87 -0.13 11.43 9.57
N ARG A 88 -0.62 12.48 10.23
CA ARG A 88 0.11 13.15 11.33
C ARG A 88 -0.11 12.40 12.64
N GLN A 89 0.96 11.97 13.29
CA GLN A 89 0.94 11.34 14.61
C GLN A 89 0.91 12.40 15.73
N GLU A 90 0.65 11.96 16.96
CA GLU A 90 0.57 12.83 18.15
C GLU A 90 1.90 13.55 18.45
N ASP A 91 3.03 12.91 18.15
CA ASP A 91 4.37 13.47 18.28
C ASP A 91 4.73 14.47 17.17
N GLY A 92 3.81 14.71 16.22
CA GLY A 92 3.98 15.63 15.11
C GLY A 92 4.70 15.04 13.90
N SER A 93 5.16 13.79 13.97
CA SER A 93 5.72 13.07 12.83
C SER A 93 4.63 12.68 11.82
N TYR A 94 5.06 12.30 10.61
CA TYR A 94 4.17 11.84 9.57
C TYR A 94 4.43 10.37 9.25
N LEU A 95 3.34 9.62 9.11
CA LEU A 95 3.35 8.18 8.93
C LEU A 95 2.70 7.80 7.60
N ASP A 96 3.31 6.83 6.92
CA ASP A 96 2.75 6.14 5.76
C ASP A 96 2.33 4.69 6.11
N VAL A 97 1.59 4.04 5.22
CA VAL A 97 1.03 2.70 5.46
C VAL A 97 2.13 1.65 5.61
N VAL A 98 3.19 1.72 4.81
CA VAL A 98 4.29 0.76 4.84
C VAL A 98 5.04 0.87 6.17
N SER A 99 5.37 2.08 6.60
CA SER A 99 5.98 2.33 7.91
C SER A 99 5.09 1.81 9.04
N ALA A 100 3.77 2.02 8.96
CA ALA A 100 2.82 1.52 9.95
C ALA A 100 2.80 -0.03 10.03
N ILE A 101 2.80 -0.70 8.88
CA ILE A 101 2.93 -2.16 8.79
C ILE A 101 4.26 -2.63 9.41
N HIS A 102 5.34 -1.86 9.23
CA HIS A 102 6.65 -2.23 9.75
C HIS A 102 6.71 -2.13 11.27
N MET A 103 6.07 -1.12 11.85
CA MET A 103 5.98 -0.94 13.31
C MET A 103 5.29 -2.14 13.97
N GLY A 104 4.29 -2.75 13.32
CA GLY A 104 3.63 -3.98 13.78
C GLY A 104 2.88 -3.85 15.12
N THR A 105 2.87 -2.67 15.72
CA THR A 105 2.13 -2.27 16.91
C THR A 105 0.80 -1.60 16.58
N ILE A 106 0.63 -1.18 15.32
CA ILE A 106 -0.55 -0.48 14.83
C ILE A 106 -1.61 -1.51 14.45
N GLN A 107 -2.82 -1.38 15.01
CA GLN A 107 -3.96 -2.22 14.65
C GLN A 107 -4.34 -2.00 13.18
N ASN A 108 -4.79 -3.04 12.47
CA ASN A 108 -5.17 -2.94 11.06
C ASN A 108 -6.21 -1.84 10.80
N ASP A 109 -7.06 -1.57 11.79
CA ASP A 109 -8.10 -0.53 11.73
C ASP A 109 -7.53 0.88 11.57
N LEU A 110 -6.27 1.11 11.94
CA LEU A 110 -5.56 2.39 11.74
C LEU A 110 -4.90 2.49 10.36
N LEU A 111 -4.72 1.39 9.63
CA LEU A 111 -4.11 1.43 8.29
C LEU A 111 -5.02 2.13 7.28
N THR A 112 -6.34 1.97 7.40
CA THR A 112 -7.31 2.63 6.52
C THR A 112 -7.30 4.16 6.71
N PRO A 113 -7.41 4.72 7.94
CA PRO A 113 -7.22 6.15 8.17
C PRO A 113 -5.89 6.72 7.64
N ILE A 114 -4.79 5.97 7.75
CA ILE A 114 -3.48 6.40 7.20
C ILE A 114 -3.54 6.48 5.68
N ALA A 115 -4.09 5.45 5.01
CA ALA A 115 -4.25 5.44 3.57
C ALA A 115 -5.21 6.54 3.08
N ASP A 116 -6.30 6.79 3.80
CA ASP A 116 -7.27 7.83 3.48
C ASP A 116 -6.66 9.24 3.57
N ALA A 117 -5.81 9.49 4.57
CA ALA A 117 -5.09 10.75 4.68
C ALA A 117 -4.20 11.00 3.45
N ALA A 118 -3.49 9.96 2.99
CA ALA A 118 -2.67 10.05 1.79
C ALA A 118 -3.52 10.25 0.52
N LEU A 119 -4.61 9.50 0.38
CA LEU A 119 -5.50 9.62 -0.78
C LEU A 119 -6.14 11.02 -0.85
N LYS A 120 -6.59 11.56 0.29
CA LYS A 120 -7.15 12.91 0.39
C LYS A 120 -6.14 13.96 -0.05
N HIS A 121 -4.88 13.84 0.38
CA HIS A 121 -3.83 14.77 -0.03
C HIS A 121 -3.58 14.72 -1.55
N LEU A 122 -3.48 13.51 -2.12
CA LEU A 122 -3.26 13.32 -3.56
C LEU A 122 -4.41 13.89 -4.41
N ARG A 123 -5.66 13.74 -3.96
CA ARG A 123 -6.83 14.31 -4.63
C ARG A 123 -6.87 15.84 -4.53
N LYS A 124 -6.56 16.37 -3.35
CA LYS A 124 -6.61 17.81 -3.06
C LYS A 124 -5.71 18.63 -4.00
N SER A 125 -4.49 18.14 -4.27
CA SER A 125 -3.56 18.82 -5.18
C SER A 125 -4.15 19.03 -6.58
N TYR A 126 -4.86 18.04 -7.13
CA TYR A 126 -5.55 18.19 -8.41
C TYR A 126 -6.78 19.11 -8.32
N GLU A 127 -7.55 19.03 -7.24
CA GLU A 127 -8.78 19.80 -7.08
C GLU A 127 -8.54 21.30 -6.89
N GLU A 128 -7.45 21.68 -6.22
CA GLU A 128 -7.06 23.08 -6.01
C GLU A 128 -6.40 23.68 -7.26
N GLU A 129 -5.70 22.85 -8.04
CA GLU A 129 -4.95 23.26 -9.23
C GLU A 129 -5.67 22.86 -10.53
N LYS A 130 -6.99 23.06 -10.62
CA LYS A 130 -7.79 22.85 -11.85
C LYS A 130 -7.46 23.83 -12.99
N ARG A 131 -6.22 24.31 -13.07
CA ARG A 131 -5.75 25.23 -14.10
C ARG A 131 -4.52 24.62 -14.77
N PRO A 132 -4.33 24.85 -16.08
CA PRO A 132 -3.09 24.49 -16.74
C PRO A 132 -1.92 25.16 -15.99
N ILE A 133 -0.86 24.39 -15.73
CA ILE A 133 0.37 24.90 -15.11
C ILE A 133 0.83 26.11 -15.92
N GLU A 134 1.00 27.26 -15.26
CA GLU A 134 1.23 28.56 -15.93
C GLU A 134 2.40 28.48 -16.91
N ASN A 135 3.51 27.85 -16.51
CA ASN A 135 4.71 27.61 -17.32
C ASN A 135 4.78 26.19 -17.92
N GLY A 136 3.63 25.51 -18.04
CA GLY A 136 3.56 24.16 -18.58
C GLY A 136 3.60 24.13 -20.11
N LEU A 137 4.00 22.98 -20.68
CA LEU A 137 4.10 22.77 -22.13
C LEU A 137 2.83 23.16 -22.89
N TYR A 138 1.64 22.96 -22.30
CA TYR A 138 0.37 23.36 -22.89
C TYR A 138 0.24 24.88 -23.08
N ASN A 139 0.71 25.70 -22.14
CA ASN A 139 0.66 27.16 -22.29
C ASN A 139 1.80 27.65 -23.19
N LEU A 140 2.99 27.04 -23.09
CA LEU A 140 4.13 27.35 -23.95
C LEU A 140 3.83 27.05 -25.43
N SER A 141 3.12 25.97 -25.73
CA SER A 141 2.74 25.60 -27.11
C SER A 141 1.66 26.50 -27.73
N ARG A 142 0.93 27.27 -26.90
CA ARG A 142 -0.08 28.23 -27.35
C ARG A 142 0.46 29.65 -27.54
N GLN A 143 1.67 29.90 -27.08
CA GLN A 143 2.37 31.18 -27.24
C GLN A 143 3.32 31.18 -28.45
N ALA A 144 3.51 30.02 -29.10
CA ALA A 144 4.22 29.85 -30.36
C ALA A 144 3.26 29.96 -31.56
#